data_AF-A0A4Q5KNW0-F1
#
_entry.id   AF-A0A4Q5KNW0-F1
#
_cell.length_a   1.000
_cell.length_b   1.000
_cell.length_c   1.000
_cell.angle_alpha   90.00
_cell.angle_beta   90.00
_cell.angle_gamma   90.00
#
_symmetry.space_group_name_H-M   'P 1'
#
loop_
_entity.id
_entity.type
_entity.pdbx_description
1 polymer ?
#
loop_
_entity_poly.entity_id
_entity_poly.type
_entity_poly.pdbx_seq_one_letter_code
_entity_poly.pdbx_strand_id
1 'polypeptide(L)'
;MNKSKFSLTAQQMDDFHTKGYTEPFNIINKDEIRDFKKTFNKILEDQKLLSPIYGRCTHRDWHLYYRNLMLMVYRPQVVERLKSLLGSDLMVWRTSIFHKAPGDGALGWHQSSLFAGEEYGIFKPALLPPVGYDTYGKLFNLSCWIALDDVTIENGAMQVAEGTHNKQYPIKKVPFKDSVFGKVAYDSFKRIGDIARLEELDSRYACETIFNPREEKIKVNTITMKAGQGYIFTDRLMHNSLANVTVDSRRLAINFRITIPETLVYRAIVKSGV
;
A
#
# COMPACT_ATOMS: atom_id res chain seq x y z
N MET A 1 15.07 21.38 -19.88
CA MET A 1 13.62 21.05 -19.92
C MET A 1 12.93 21.86 -18.83
N ASN A 2 11.82 22.53 -19.14
CA ASN A 2 11.05 23.25 -18.11
C ASN A 2 10.47 22.24 -17.11
N LYS A 3 10.74 22.46 -15.81
CA LYS A 3 10.25 21.61 -14.72
C LYS A 3 8.72 21.68 -14.71
N SER A 4 8.04 20.52 -14.75
CA SER A 4 6.58 20.47 -14.71
C SER A 4 6.04 21.17 -13.47
N LYS A 5 4.91 21.87 -13.60
CA LYS A 5 4.21 22.52 -12.48
C LYS A 5 3.78 21.56 -11.37
N PHE A 6 3.79 20.25 -11.66
CA PHE A 6 3.42 19.20 -10.71
C PHE A 6 4.62 18.56 -10.01
N SER A 7 5.85 18.87 -10.42
CA SER A 7 7.07 18.40 -9.78
C SER A 7 7.16 18.91 -8.35
N LEU A 8 7.83 18.17 -7.47
CA LEU A 8 8.08 18.65 -6.12
C LEU A 8 9.09 19.81 -6.14
N THR A 9 8.84 20.80 -5.29
CA THR A 9 9.83 21.85 -4.97
C THR A 9 10.99 21.25 -4.17
N ALA A 10 12.11 21.98 -4.05
CA ALA A 10 13.23 21.56 -3.20
C ALA A 10 12.76 21.28 -1.76
N GLN A 11 12.01 22.22 -1.17
CA GLN A 11 11.46 22.05 0.18
C GLN A 11 10.54 20.83 0.30
N GLN A 12 9.70 20.55 -0.70
CA GLN A 12 8.83 19.37 -0.67
C GLN A 12 9.60 18.05 -0.76
N MET A 13 10.74 18.04 -1.48
CA MET A 13 11.63 16.88 -1.52
C MET A 13 12.35 16.70 -0.18
N ASP A 14 12.88 17.78 0.39
CA ASP A 14 13.54 17.75 1.70
C ASP A 14 12.57 17.27 2.79
N ASP A 15 11.35 17.82 2.81
CA ASP A 15 10.26 17.36 3.68
C ASP A 15 9.97 15.87 3.50
N PHE A 16 9.93 15.37 2.25
CA PHE A 16 9.72 13.96 1.98
C PHE A 16 10.88 13.10 2.52
N HIS A 17 12.13 13.53 2.32
CA HIS A 17 13.29 12.78 2.82
C HIS A 17 13.34 12.74 4.35
N THR A 18 12.93 13.82 5.02
CA THR A 18 12.83 13.87 6.48
C THR A 18 11.63 13.08 7.02
N LYS A 19 10.44 13.30 6.47
CA LYS A 19 9.17 12.79 7.03
C LYS A 19 8.78 11.41 6.47
N GLY A 20 9.14 11.12 5.23
CA GLY A 20 8.86 9.87 4.49
C GLY A 20 7.55 9.87 3.68
N TYR A 21 6.84 11.00 3.64
CA TYR A 21 5.58 11.17 2.90
C TYR A 21 5.39 12.61 2.41
N THR A 22 4.49 12.80 1.45
CA THR A 22 4.03 14.11 0.99
C THR A 22 2.72 14.50 1.67
N GLU A 23 2.44 15.80 1.73
CA GLU A 23 1.06 16.26 1.96
C GLU A 23 0.10 15.75 0.87
N PRO A 24 -1.20 15.57 1.17
CA PRO A 24 -2.19 15.20 0.17
C PRO A 24 -2.33 16.23 -0.97
N PHE A 25 -2.63 15.74 -2.18
CA PHE A 25 -2.85 16.56 -3.36
C PHE A 25 -3.96 15.99 -4.24
N ASN A 26 -4.61 16.85 -5.02
CA ASN A 26 -5.71 16.46 -5.92
C ASN A 26 -5.18 15.65 -7.11
N ILE A 27 -5.82 14.52 -7.40
CA ILE A 27 -5.43 13.63 -8.51
C ILE A 27 -6.58 13.41 -9.48
N ILE A 28 -7.76 13.07 -8.96
CA ILE A 28 -8.94 12.73 -9.77
C ILE A 28 -10.14 13.60 -9.39
N ASN A 29 -11.04 13.80 -10.36
CA ASN A 29 -12.24 14.61 -10.18
C ASN A 29 -13.46 13.75 -9.78
N LYS A 30 -14.59 14.41 -9.51
CA LYS A 30 -15.84 13.76 -9.05
C LYS A 30 -16.42 12.74 -10.03
N ASP A 31 -16.36 13.00 -11.33
CA ASP A 31 -16.87 12.07 -12.35
C ASP A 31 -16.02 10.80 -12.41
N GLU A 32 -14.70 10.97 -12.37
CA GLU A 32 -13.74 9.86 -12.32
C GLU A 32 -13.93 9.02 -11.05
N ILE A 33 -14.09 9.67 -9.90
CA ILE A 33 -14.39 8.98 -8.62
C ILE A 33 -15.63 8.10 -8.75
N ARG A 34 -16.71 8.62 -9.34
CA ARG A 34 -17.95 7.86 -9.55
C ARG A 34 -17.70 6.60 -10.38
N ASP A 35 -16.94 6.71 -11.46
CA ASP A 35 -16.70 5.57 -12.36
C ASP A 35 -15.74 4.54 -11.77
N PHE A 36 -14.72 4.99 -11.03
CA PHE A 36 -13.86 4.09 -10.26
C PHE A 36 -14.62 3.39 -9.14
N LYS A 37 -15.53 4.07 -8.44
CA LYS A 37 -16.39 3.45 -7.42
C LYS A 37 -17.24 2.32 -7.99
N LYS A 38 -17.83 2.48 -9.18
CA LYS A 38 -18.58 1.39 -9.84
C LYS A 38 -17.69 0.16 -10.05
N THR A 39 -16.46 0.37 -10.54
CA THR A 39 -15.50 -0.71 -10.79
C THR A 39 -15.08 -1.39 -9.48
N PHE A 40 -14.78 -0.61 -8.44
CA PHE A 40 -14.32 -1.16 -7.16
C PHE A 40 -15.44 -1.86 -6.40
N ASN A 41 -16.66 -1.33 -6.42
CA ASN A 41 -17.82 -2.01 -5.83
C ASN A 41 -18.04 -3.36 -6.49
N LYS A 42 -17.97 -3.43 -7.83
CA LYS A 42 -18.04 -4.72 -8.53
C LYS A 42 -16.97 -5.70 -8.04
N ILE A 43 -15.73 -5.24 -7.85
CA ILE A 43 -14.63 -6.09 -7.36
C ILE A 43 -14.83 -6.54 -5.91
N LEU A 44 -15.37 -5.66 -5.06
CA LEU A 44 -15.49 -5.88 -3.62
C LEU A 44 -16.75 -6.68 -3.23
N GLU A 45 -17.85 -6.49 -3.97
CA GLU A 45 -19.16 -7.06 -3.64
C GLU A 45 -19.40 -8.40 -4.32
N ASP A 46 -18.84 -8.62 -5.51
CA ASP A 46 -18.96 -9.89 -6.23
C ASP A 46 -17.91 -10.90 -5.74
N GLN A 47 -18.30 -11.69 -4.74
CA GLN A 47 -17.45 -12.75 -4.17
C GLN A 47 -17.16 -13.92 -5.13
N LYS A 48 -17.77 -13.93 -6.33
CA LYS A 48 -17.49 -14.91 -7.39
C LYS A 48 -16.65 -14.31 -8.51
N LEU A 49 -16.36 -13.01 -8.48
CA LEU A 49 -15.53 -12.37 -9.49
C LEU A 49 -14.06 -12.76 -9.31
N LEU A 50 -13.66 -13.76 -10.07
CA LEU A 50 -12.27 -14.19 -10.13
C LEU A 50 -11.45 -13.15 -10.90
N SER A 51 -10.30 -12.76 -10.34
CA SER A 51 -9.34 -11.94 -11.06
C SER A 51 -8.86 -12.72 -12.30
N PRO A 52 -8.91 -12.13 -13.50
CA PRO A 52 -8.38 -12.76 -14.72
C PRO A 52 -6.88 -13.06 -14.65
N ILE A 53 -6.17 -12.39 -13.74
CA ILE A 53 -4.71 -12.51 -13.55
C ILE A 53 -4.39 -13.68 -12.62
N TYR A 54 -5.21 -13.88 -11.58
CA TYR A 54 -4.90 -14.79 -10.48
C TYR A 54 -5.82 -16.02 -10.41
N GLY A 55 -6.94 -16.03 -11.15
CA GLY A 55 -7.95 -17.10 -11.08
C GLY A 55 -8.65 -17.20 -9.72
N ARG A 56 -8.58 -16.16 -8.88
CA ARG A 56 -9.19 -16.10 -7.54
C ARG A 56 -9.70 -14.71 -7.21
N CYS A 57 -10.59 -14.61 -6.22
CA CYS A 57 -11.02 -13.32 -5.67
C CYS A 57 -9.84 -12.61 -5.02
N THR A 58 -9.59 -11.37 -5.42
CA THR A 58 -8.51 -10.55 -4.86
C THR A 58 -8.75 -9.08 -5.15
N HIS A 59 -8.22 -8.21 -4.29
CA HIS A 59 -8.27 -6.76 -4.46
C HIS A 59 -7.05 -6.22 -5.21
N ARG A 60 -6.16 -7.09 -5.67
CA ARG A 60 -4.87 -6.72 -6.24
C ARG A 60 -4.84 -6.71 -7.76
N ASP A 61 -3.95 -5.86 -8.27
CA ASP A 61 -3.46 -5.81 -9.66
C ASP A 61 -4.50 -5.69 -10.76
N TRP A 62 -5.70 -5.25 -10.40
CA TRP A 62 -6.76 -4.92 -11.35
C TRP A 62 -6.35 -3.84 -12.37
N HIS A 63 -5.26 -3.09 -12.15
CA HIS A 63 -4.68 -2.19 -13.15
C HIS A 63 -4.18 -2.91 -14.41
N LEU A 64 -3.87 -4.21 -14.35
CA LEU A 64 -3.49 -5.01 -15.51
C LEU A 64 -4.72 -5.41 -16.37
N TYR A 65 -5.93 -5.33 -15.81
CA TYR A 65 -7.17 -5.65 -16.52
C TYR A 65 -7.95 -4.38 -16.90
N TYR A 66 -8.12 -3.46 -15.96
CA TYR A 66 -8.83 -2.20 -16.15
C TYR A 66 -7.86 -1.08 -16.51
N ARG A 67 -7.76 -0.75 -17.81
CA ARG A 67 -6.86 0.29 -18.34
C ARG A 67 -7.04 1.64 -17.65
N ASN A 68 -8.26 2.03 -17.29
CA ASN A 68 -8.55 3.28 -16.60
C ASN A 68 -7.90 3.36 -15.20
N LEU A 69 -7.71 2.23 -14.50
CA LEU A 69 -6.97 2.21 -13.23
C LEU A 69 -5.49 2.50 -13.45
N MET A 70 -4.88 1.90 -14.47
CA MET A 70 -3.50 2.21 -14.85
C MET A 70 -3.36 3.71 -15.21
N LEU A 71 -4.31 4.27 -15.97
CA LEU A 71 -4.26 5.70 -16.33
C LEU A 71 -4.31 6.63 -15.12
N MET A 72 -4.70 6.12 -13.94
CA MET A 72 -4.72 6.92 -12.72
C MET A 72 -3.36 7.37 -12.25
N VAL A 73 -2.39 6.46 -12.23
CA VAL A 73 -1.03 6.76 -11.79
C VAL A 73 -0.20 7.45 -12.88
N TYR A 74 -0.65 7.41 -14.15
CA TYR A 74 -0.02 8.13 -15.27
C TYR A 74 -0.35 9.64 -15.30
N ARG A 75 -1.23 10.13 -14.43
CA ARG A 75 -1.55 11.56 -14.34
C ARG A 75 -0.30 12.38 -13.99
N PRO A 76 -0.07 13.54 -14.63
CA PRO A 76 1.08 14.40 -14.33
C PRO A 76 1.18 14.80 -12.85
N GLN A 77 0.04 14.94 -12.18
CA GLN A 77 -0.05 15.19 -10.73
C GLN A 77 0.70 14.14 -9.91
N VAL A 78 0.70 12.88 -10.37
CA VAL A 78 1.33 11.75 -9.70
C VAL A 78 2.73 11.50 -10.27
N VAL A 79 2.84 11.30 -11.59
CA VAL A 79 4.10 10.93 -12.26
C VAL A 79 5.20 11.95 -12.00
N GLU A 80 4.92 13.25 -12.08
CA GLU A 80 5.96 14.27 -11.94
C GLU A 80 6.45 14.41 -10.49
N ARG A 81 5.60 14.06 -9.50
CA ARG A 81 6.02 13.95 -8.10
C ARG A 81 6.88 12.70 -7.88
N LEU A 82 6.46 11.56 -8.41
CA LEU A 82 7.24 10.32 -8.34
C LEU A 82 8.61 10.49 -9.02
N LYS A 83 8.66 11.15 -10.18
CA LYS A 83 9.92 11.45 -10.87
C LYS A 83 10.86 12.33 -10.07
N SER A 84 10.30 13.28 -9.31
CA SER A 84 11.09 14.11 -8.40
C SER A 84 11.78 13.29 -7.30
N LEU A 85 11.23 12.12 -6.93
CA LEU A 85 11.73 11.29 -5.83
C LEU A 85 12.54 10.06 -6.29
N LEU A 86 12.18 9.45 -7.42
CA LEU A 86 12.73 8.18 -7.89
C LEU A 86 13.49 8.28 -9.23
N GLY A 87 13.41 9.40 -9.95
CA GLY A 87 13.95 9.53 -11.30
C GLY A 87 12.93 9.28 -12.41
N SER A 88 13.37 9.37 -13.67
CA SER A 88 12.49 9.39 -14.85
C SER A 88 11.77 8.08 -15.12
N ASP A 89 12.40 6.96 -14.77
CA ASP A 89 11.99 5.62 -15.16
C ASP A 89 11.30 4.94 -14.00
N LEU A 90 10.01 4.62 -14.19
CA LEU A 90 9.12 4.18 -13.13
C LEU A 90 8.32 2.97 -13.60
N MET A 91 8.12 2.02 -12.69
CA MET A 91 7.34 0.81 -12.92
C MET A 91 6.31 0.63 -11.81
N VAL A 92 5.04 0.51 -12.20
CA VAL A 92 3.97 0.08 -11.28
C VAL A 92 4.03 -1.44 -11.21
N TRP A 93 4.41 -1.97 -10.06
CA TRP A 93 4.58 -3.42 -9.89
C TRP A 93 3.43 -4.06 -9.12
N ARG A 94 2.61 -3.25 -8.43
CA ARG A 94 1.44 -3.72 -7.71
C ARG A 94 0.40 -2.62 -7.51
N THR A 95 -0.87 -3.00 -7.50
CA THR A 95 -1.95 -2.18 -6.94
C THR A 95 -2.78 -2.97 -5.95
N SER A 96 -3.35 -2.30 -4.94
CA SER A 96 -4.32 -2.90 -4.02
C SER A 96 -5.47 -1.96 -3.74
N ILE A 97 -6.71 -2.45 -3.84
CA ILE A 97 -7.90 -1.73 -3.36
C ILE A 97 -8.00 -1.92 -1.85
N PHE A 98 -8.11 -0.81 -1.12
CA PHE A 98 -8.31 -0.77 0.32
C PHE A 98 -9.72 -0.31 0.64
N HIS A 99 -10.49 -1.20 1.27
CA HIS A 99 -11.84 -0.94 1.72
C HIS A 99 -11.90 -1.12 3.24
N LYS A 100 -12.62 -0.22 3.91
CA LYS A 100 -12.91 -0.32 5.33
C LYS A 100 -14.37 -0.03 5.60
N ALA A 101 -15.14 -1.09 5.88
CA ALA A 101 -16.55 -1.01 6.21
C ALA A 101 -16.76 -0.36 7.59
N PRO A 102 -17.96 0.19 7.87
CA PRO A 102 -18.39 0.50 9.24
C PRO A 102 -18.11 -0.67 10.19
N GLY A 103 -17.46 -0.41 11.32
CA GLY A 103 -17.09 -1.41 12.32
C GLY A 103 -15.78 -2.17 12.05
N ASP A 104 -15.15 -2.04 10.88
CA ASP A 104 -13.87 -2.71 10.62
C ASP A 104 -12.75 -2.17 11.54
N GLY A 105 -12.03 -3.09 12.19
CA GLY A 105 -10.99 -2.79 13.17
C GLY A 105 -9.75 -2.08 12.61
N ALA A 106 -8.92 -1.52 13.49
CA ALA A 106 -7.67 -0.86 13.12
C ALA A 106 -6.67 -1.84 12.46
N LEU A 107 -5.84 -1.33 11.55
CA LEU A 107 -4.68 -2.07 11.04
C LEU A 107 -3.47 -1.63 11.85
N GLY A 108 -2.72 -2.58 12.44
CA GLY A 108 -1.56 -2.31 13.27
C GLY A 108 -0.41 -1.62 12.52
N TRP A 109 0.52 -1.06 13.29
CA TRP A 109 1.76 -0.46 12.77
C TRP A 109 2.61 -1.50 12.02
N HIS A 110 3.04 -1.15 10.81
CA HIS A 110 3.90 -1.99 10.00
C HIS A 110 4.77 -1.17 9.04
N GLN A 111 5.86 -1.80 8.58
CA GLN A 111 6.72 -1.34 7.49
C GLN A 111 6.89 -2.47 6.50
N SER A 112 7.02 -2.12 5.22
CA SER A 112 7.39 -3.07 4.18
C SER A 112 8.50 -2.49 3.32
N SER A 113 9.66 -3.14 3.33
CA SER A 113 10.74 -2.79 2.40
C SER A 113 10.77 -3.76 1.22
N LEU A 114 10.98 -5.04 1.51
CA LEU A 114 11.16 -6.08 0.49
C LEU A 114 9.86 -6.87 0.18
N PHE A 115 8.77 -6.56 0.88
CA PHE A 115 7.49 -7.28 0.77
C PHE A 115 7.62 -8.79 0.99
N ALA A 116 8.49 -9.20 1.91
CA ALA A 116 8.63 -10.57 2.34
C ALA A 116 7.48 -10.96 3.28
N GLY A 117 6.92 -12.16 3.12
CA GLY A 117 5.93 -12.70 4.06
C GLY A 117 4.46 -12.38 3.79
N GLU A 118 4.09 -11.58 2.78
CA GLU A 118 2.67 -11.32 2.46
C GLU A 118 1.96 -12.59 1.91
N GLU A 119 2.45 -13.20 0.83
CA GLU A 119 1.82 -14.39 0.24
C GLU A 119 2.77 -15.54 -0.06
N TYR A 120 3.99 -15.23 -0.49
CA TYR A 120 4.98 -16.21 -0.96
C TYR A 120 5.89 -16.72 0.18
N GLY A 121 5.65 -16.28 1.41
CA GLY A 121 6.39 -16.66 2.61
C GLY A 121 7.52 -15.68 2.96
N ILE A 122 7.95 -15.74 4.21
CA ILE A 122 8.96 -14.83 4.79
C ILE A 122 10.34 -14.93 4.13
N PHE A 123 10.61 -16.02 3.40
CA PHE A 123 11.89 -16.29 2.74
C PHE A 123 11.90 -15.90 1.24
N LYS A 124 10.81 -15.34 0.72
CA LYS A 124 10.68 -14.96 -0.69
C LYS A 124 10.23 -13.49 -0.80
N PRO A 125 11.16 -12.52 -0.75
CA PRO A 125 10.82 -11.12 -0.94
C PRO A 125 10.27 -10.89 -2.35
N ALA A 126 9.26 -10.02 -2.46
CA ALA A 126 8.74 -9.62 -3.77
C ALA A 126 9.60 -8.55 -4.45
N LEU A 127 10.35 -7.76 -3.67
CA LEU A 127 11.29 -6.76 -4.19
C LEU A 127 12.71 -7.05 -3.71
N LEU A 128 13.67 -6.90 -4.61
CA LEU A 128 15.09 -6.78 -4.27
C LEU A 128 15.62 -5.45 -4.82
N PRO A 129 16.19 -4.58 -3.97
CA PRO A 129 16.70 -3.29 -4.42
C PRO A 129 17.90 -3.47 -5.36
N PRO A 130 18.25 -2.43 -6.14
CA PRO A 130 19.43 -2.47 -6.99
C PRO A 130 20.72 -2.76 -6.23
N VAL A 131 21.71 -3.34 -6.91
CA VAL A 131 23.02 -3.62 -6.31
C VAL A 131 23.64 -2.32 -5.78
N GLY A 132 24.14 -2.35 -4.54
CA GLY A 132 24.75 -1.18 -3.88
C GLY A 132 23.75 -0.21 -3.25
N TYR A 133 22.44 -0.49 -3.31
CA TYR A 133 21.47 0.18 -2.45
C TYR A 133 21.51 -0.50 -1.09
N ASP A 134 21.75 0.28 -0.04
CA ASP A 134 21.35 -0.14 1.29
C ASP A 134 19.82 -0.10 1.35
N THR A 135 19.21 -1.09 2.00
CA THR A 135 17.75 -1.24 2.04
C THR A 135 17.03 -0.02 2.63
N TYR A 136 17.74 0.89 3.31
CA TYR A 136 17.18 2.06 4.00
C TYR A 136 17.73 3.43 3.59
N GLY A 137 18.88 3.53 2.92
CA GLY A 137 19.46 4.82 2.56
C GLY A 137 18.90 5.39 1.26
N LYS A 138 18.89 4.61 0.18
CA LYS A 138 18.30 5.06 -1.10
C LYS A 138 16.85 4.62 -1.26
N LEU A 139 16.00 5.53 -1.77
CA LEU A 139 14.62 5.21 -2.15
C LEU A 139 14.63 4.41 -3.46
N PHE A 140 13.89 3.31 -3.50
CA PHE A 140 13.70 2.50 -4.72
C PHE A 140 12.24 2.08 -4.93
N ASN A 141 11.39 2.25 -3.91
CA ASN A 141 9.97 1.92 -3.96
C ASN A 141 9.13 2.91 -3.14
N LEU A 142 8.01 3.34 -3.73
CA LEU A 142 7.04 4.27 -3.15
C LEU A 142 5.61 3.75 -3.33
N SER A 143 4.74 4.16 -2.42
CA SER A 143 3.30 4.00 -2.51
C SER A 143 2.64 5.35 -2.86
N CYS A 144 1.68 5.32 -3.77
CA CYS A 144 0.76 6.42 -4.04
C CYS A 144 -0.66 5.96 -3.69
N TRP A 145 -1.19 6.49 -2.60
CA TRP A 145 -2.47 6.10 -2.05
C TRP A 145 -3.51 7.17 -2.37
N ILE A 146 -4.61 6.76 -3.01
CA ILE A 146 -5.61 7.66 -3.60
C ILE A 146 -6.98 7.34 -3.02
N ALA A 147 -7.59 8.36 -2.41
CA ALA A 147 -8.89 8.31 -1.78
C ALA A 147 -10.01 8.31 -2.82
N LEU A 148 -10.96 7.37 -2.72
CA LEU A 148 -12.21 7.39 -3.48
C LEU A 148 -13.39 7.87 -2.63
N ASP A 149 -13.34 7.65 -1.32
CA ASP A 149 -14.20 8.30 -0.33
C ASP A 149 -13.44 9.41 0.40
N ASP A 150 -14.16 10.33 1.06
CA ASP A 150 -13.52 11.20 2.06
C ASP A 150 -12.88 10.30 3.13
N VAL A 151 -11.67 10.66 3.56
CA VAL A 151 -10.89 9.94 4.56
C VAL A 151 -10.85 10.80 5.81
N THR A 152 -11.49 10.33 6.87
CA THR A 152 -11.60 11.00 8.15
C THR A 152 -11.02 10.12 9.25
N ILE A 153 -10.82 10.69 10.43
CA ILE A 153 -10.36 9.93 11.60
C ILE A 153 -11.35 8.80 11.90
N GLU A 154 -12.64 9.11 11.83
CA GLU A 154 -13.75 8.25 12.22
C GLU A 154 -13.94 7.07 11.26
N ASN A 155 -13.73 7.26 9.95
CA ASN A 155 -13.83 6.18 8.96
C ASN A 155 -12.51 5.44 8.71
N GLY A 156 -11.55 5.63 9.60
CA GLY A 156 -10.32 4.85 9.66
C GLY A 156 -9.19 5.42 8.80
N ALA A 157 -8.91 6.71 8.88
CA ALA A 157 -7.75 7.34 8.26
C ALA A 157 -6.43 6.60 8.55
N MET A 158 -5.48 6.73 7.63
CA MET A 158 -4.13 6.23 7.83
C MET A 158 -3.37 7.12 8.81
N GLN A 159 -2.47 6.52 9.58
CA GLN A 159 -1.47 7.27 10.32
C GLN A 159 -0.07 6.90 9.86
N VAL A 160 0.84 7.87 9.96
CA VAL A 160 2.27 7.73 9.64
C VAL A 160 3.10 8.23 10.81
N ALA A 161 4.23 7.58 11.07
CA ALA A 161 5.18 8.00 12.09
C ALA A 161 6.45 8.56 11.42
N GLU A 162 6.67 9.87 11.53
CA GLU A 162 7.65 10.60 10.70
C GLU A 162 9.07 10.05 10.86
N GLY A 163 9.81 9.96 9.75
CA GLY A 163 11.25 9.62 9.76
C GLY A 163 11.59 8.16 10.05
N THR A 164 10.59 7.31 10.29
CA THR A 164 10.79 5.89 10.62
C THR A 164 11.30 5.05 9.43
N HIS A 165 11.26 5.57 8.21
CA HIS A 165 11.69 4.89 6.99
C HIS A 165 13.20 4.70 6.84
N ASN A 166 14.00 5.32 7.72
CA ASN A 166 15.46 5.30 7.66
C ASN A 166 16.09 4.10 8.40
N LYS A 167 15.28 3.25 9.06
CA LYS A 167 15.76 2.03 9.72
C LYS A 167 14.71 0.93 9.69
N GLN A 168 15.16 -0.31 9.83
CA GLN A 168 14.27 -1.44 10.13
C GLN A 168 13.97 -1.47 11.63
N TYR A 169 12.70 -1.55 11.99
CA TYR A 169 12.31 -1.86 13.37
C TYR A 169 12.32 -3.37 13.62
N PRO A 170 12.56 -3.81 14.88
CA PRO A 170 12.58 -5.22 15.22
C PRO A 170 11.29 -5.93 14.78
N ILE A 171 11.42 -7.15 14.27
CA ILE A 171 10.28 -7.97 13.88
C ILE A 171 10.18 -9.19 14.78
N LYS A 172 8.95 -9.61 15.09
CA LYS A 172 8.66 -10.88 15.76
C LYS A 172 7.88 -11.80 14.83
N LYS A 173 8.17 -13.09 14.92
CA LYS A 173 7.38 -14.13 14.25
C LYS A 173 6.06 -14.31 15.02
N VAL A 174 4.94 -14.30 14.30
CA VAL A 174 3.61 -14.56 14.85
C VAL A 174 2.85 -15.52 13.94
N PRO A 175 1.84 -16.27 14.45
CA PRO A 175 0.93 -16.98 13.57
C PRO A 175 0.31 -16.04 12.53
N PHE A 176 0.15 -16.51 11.29
CA PHE A 176 -0.29 -15.65 10.19
C PHE A 176 -1.62 -14.97 10.53
N LYS A 177 -2.61 -15.72 11.00
CA LYS A 177 -3.93 -15.18 11.40
C LYS A 177 -3.88 -14.08 12.45
N ASP A 178 -2.84 -14.04 13.28
CA ASP A 178 -2.69 -13.04 14.33
C ASP A 178 -1.97 -11.78 13.84
N SER A 179 -1.26 -11.89 12.71
CA SER A 179 -0.52 -10.77 12.11
C SER A 179 -1.43 -9.68 11.56
N VAL A 180 -0.91 -8.46 11.47
CA VAL A 180 -1.56 -7.29 10.85
C VAL A 180 -2.23 -7.63 9.50
N PHE A 181 -1.50 -8.25 8.56
CA PHE A 181 -2.06 -8.61 7.25
C PHE A 181 -2.91 -9.87 7.28
N GLY A 182 -2.54 -10.83 8.13
CA GLY A 182 -3.26 -12.08 8.19
C GLY A 182 -4.63 -11.94 8.83
N LYS A 183 -4.85 -11.04 9.81
CA LYS A 183 -6.20 -10.73 10.32
C LYS A 183 -7.14 -10.29 9.20
N VAL A 184 -6.69 -9.34 8.37
CA VAL A 184 -7.48 -8.83 7.23
C VAL A 184 -7.78 -9.95 6.22
N ALA A 185 -6.77 -10.75 5.87
CA ALA A 185 -6.95 -11.87 4.95
C ALA A 185 -7.89 -12.94 5.54
N TYR A 186 -7.69 -13.31 6.80
CA TYR A 186 -8.43 -14.35 7.50
C TYR A 186 -9.91 -13.98 7.65
N ASP A 187 -10.22 -12.74 8.06
CA ASP A 187 -11.59 -12.24 8.13
C ASP A 187 -12.27 -12.24 6.76
N SER A 188 -11.50 -11.96 5.69
CA SER A 188 -12.01 -12.00 4.33
C SER A 188 -12.35 -13.43 3.88
N PHE A 189 -11.46 -14.40 4.10
CA PHE A 189 -11.73 -15.81 3.77
C PHE A 189 -12.84 -16.42 4.63
N LYS A 190 -12.93 -16.01 5.90
CA LYS A 190 -14.01 -16.40 6.81
C LYS A 190 -15.37 -15.92 6.33
N ARG A 191 -15.47 -14.68 5.84
CA ARG A 191 -16.73 -14.13 5.29
C ARG A 191 -17.25 -14.88 4.07
N ILE A 192 -16.36 -15.39 3.22
CA ILE A 192 -16.74 -16.12 2.00
C ILE A 192 -16.83 -17.64 2.21
N GLY A 193 -16.54 -18.12 3.43
CA GLY A 193 -16.60 -19.55 3.76
C GLY A 193 -15.50 -20.41 3.13
N ASP A 194 -14.35 -19.85 2.79
CA ASP A 194 -13.23 -20.59 2.18
C ASP A 194 -12.41 -21.37 3.22
N ILE A 195 -12.96 -22.49 3.67
CA ILE A 195 -12.40 -23.32 4.75
C ILE A 195 -11.00 -23.84 4.41
N ALA A 196 -10.79 -24.34 3.19
CA ALA A 196 -9.50 -24.87 2.76
C ALA A 196 -8.39 -23.82 2.86
N ARG A 197 -8.69 -22.57 2.49
CA ARG A 197 -7.74 -21.47 2.64
C ARG A 197 -7.49 -21.11 4.09
N LEU A 198 -8.51 -21.10 4.94
CA LEU A 198 -8.34 -20.82 6.37
C LEU A 198 -7.43 -21.86 7.04
N GLU A 199 -7.63 -23.15 6.75
CA GLU A 199 -6.78 -24.25 7.24
C GLU A 199 -5.33 -24.09 6.76
N GLU A 200 -5.12 -23.73 5.49
CA GLU A 200 -3.80 -23.43 4.97
C GLU A 200 -3.14 -22.25 5.72
N LEU A 201 -3.90 -21.18 5.99
CA LEU A 201 -3.42 -20.00 6.70
C LEU A 201 -3.12 -20.27 8.18
N ASP A 202 -3.84 -21.18 8.84
CA ASP A 202 -3.62 -21.56 10.23
C ASP A 202 -2.23 -22.16 10.47
N SER A 203 -1.68 -22.84 9.46
CA SER A 203 -0.33 -23.41 9.51
C SER A 203 0.80 -22.41 9.21
N ARG A 204 0.47 -21.20 8.76
CA ARG A 204 1.43 -20.20 8.31
C ARG A 204 1.86 -19.27 9.45
N TYR A 205 3.04 -18.68 9.26
CA TYR A 205 3.55 -17.60 10.11
C TYR A 205 3.79 -16.35 9.28
N ALA A 206 3.70 -15.21 9.95
CA ALA A 206 4.06 -13.90 9.44
C ALA A 206 5.03 -13.20 10.40
N CYS A 207 5.48 -12.03 10.01
CA CYS A 207 6.28 -11.15 10.85
C CYS A 207 5.48 -9.89 11.18
N GLU A 208 5.48 -9.51 12.45
CA GLU A 208 4.96 -8.22 12.90
C GLU A 208 6.11 -7.32 13.33
N THR A 209 5.98 -6.03 13.05
CA THR A 209 6.96 -5.04 13.52
C THR A 209 6.65 -4.67 14.96
N ILE A 210 7.66 -4.71 15.82
CA ILE A 210 7.58 -4.24 17.20
C ILE A 210 7.80 -2.73 17.16
N PHE A 211 6.74 -1.98 17.38
CA PHE A 211 6.78 -0.53 17.31
C PHE A 211 5.74 0.11 18.22
N ASN A 212 6.20 1.05 19.05
CA ASN A 212 5.35 1.93 19.83
C ASN A 212 5.81 3.38 19.60
N PRO A 213 5.05 4.22 18.89
CA PRO A 213 5.47 5.58 18.59
C PRO A 213 5.65 6.45 19.84
N ARG A 214 4.96 6.14 20.94
CA ARG A 214 5.08 6.89 22.20
C ARG A 214 6.41 6.62 22.89
N GLU A 215 6.80 5.35 22.96
CA GLU A 215 8.08 4.91 23.55
C GLU A 215 9.26 5.42 22.71
N GLU A 216 9.13 5.37 21.39
CA GLU A 216 10.12 5.90 20.44
C GLU A 216 10.15 7.44 20.39
N LYS A 217 9.20 8.12 21.03
CA LYS A 217 9.03 9.59 20.99
C LYS A 217 8.91 10.15 19.56
N ILE A 218 8.22 9.42 18.69
CA ILE A 218 8.06 9.77 17.28
C ILE A 218 6.75 10.50 17.06
N LYS A 219 6.81 11.57 16.26
CA LYS A 219 5.63 12.31 15.84
C LYS A 219 4.77 11.45 14.90
N VAL A 220 3.50 11.29 15.27
CA VAL A 220 2.49 10.61 14.47
C VAL A 220 1.55 11.63 13.85
N ASN A 221 1.26 11.48 12.56
CA ASN A 221 0.26 12.29 11.86
C ASN A 221 -0.83 11.39 11.29
N THR A 222 -2.07 11.84 11.41
CA THR A 222 -3.22 11.22 10.76
C THR A 222 -3.48 11.91 9.43
N ILE A 223 -3.52 11.14 8.35
CA ILE A 223 -3.69 11.66 6.99
C ILE A 223 -5.18 11.64 6.64
N THR A 224 -5.83 12.81 6.73
CA THR A 224 -7.20 13.01 6.26
C THR A 224 -7.19 13.57 4.84
N MET A 225 -8.19 13.20 4.05
CA MET A 225 -8.25 13.55 2.63
C MET A 225 -9.69 13.72 2.17
N LYS A 226 -9.90 14.58 1.18
CA LYS A 226 -11.12 14.57 0.37
C LYS A 226 -11.04 13.51 -0.71
N ALA A 227 -12.19 12.96 -1.09
CA ALA A 227 -12.29 12.06 -2.22
C ALA A 227 -11.62 12.67 -3.47
N GLY A 228 -10.75 11.90 -4.11
CA GLY A 228 -9.95 12.30 -5.25
C GLY A 228 -8.57 12.88 -4.94
N GLN A 229 -8.26 13.09 -3.65
CA GLN A 229 -6.91 13.35 -3.21
C GLN A 229 -6.12 12.06 -3.05
N GLY A 230 -4.80 12.19 -3.11
CA GLY A 230 -3.89 11.15 -2.69
C GLY A 230 -2.60 11.73 -2.14
N TYR A 231 -1.77 10.86 -1.59
CA TYR A 231 -0.46 11.23 -1.08
C TYR A 231 0.55 10.13 -1.43
N ILE A 232 1.82 10.50 -1.43
CA ILE A 232 2.93 9.58 -1.70
C ILE A 232 3.66 9.34 -0.39
N PHE A 233 4.03 8.10 -0.12
CA PHE A 233 4.86 7.73 1.02
C PHE A 233 5.77 6.56 0.66
N THR A 234 6.89 6.40 1.36
CA THR A 234 7.70 5.19 1.23
C THR A 234 7.08 4.07 2.06
N ASP A 235 7.02 2.85 1.53
CA ASP A 235 6.50 1.70 2.28
C ASP A 235 7.37 1.31 3.49
N ARG A 236 8.61 1.82 3.52
CA ARG A 236 9.49 1.73 4.69
C ARG A 236 9.02 2.63 5.83
N LEU A 237 8.16 3.62 5.58
CA LEU A 237 7.60 4.47 6.62
C LEU A 237 6.66 3.65 7.47
N MET A 238 6.79 3.74 8.78
CA MET A 238 5.88 3.09 9.71
C MET A 238 4.50 3.72 9.56
N HIS A 239 3.53 2.89 9.18
CA HIS A 239 2.16 3.33 8.93
C HIS A 239 1.14 2.34 9.47
N ASN A 240 -0.06 2.84 9.71
CA ASN A 240 -1.19 2.07 10.23
C ASN A 240 -2.51 2.58 9.60
N SER A 241 -3.65 2.03 10.03
CA SER A 241 -4.92 2.75 9.88
C SER A 241 -5.80 2.62 11.11
N LEU A 242 -6.50 3.71 11.45
CA LEU A 242 -7.48 3.74 12.52
C LEU A 242 -8.67 2.82 12.23
N ALA A 243 -9.39 2.38 13.26
CA ALA A 243 -10.64 1.65 13.09
C ALA A 243 -11.70 2.53 12.42
N ASN A 244 -12.64 1.92 11.70
CA ASN A 244 -13.81 2.63 11.23
C ASN A 244 -14.91 2.52 12.30
N VAL A 245 -15.11 3.60 13.04
CA VAL A 245 -16.08 3.67 14.15
C VAL A 245 -17.42 4.27 13.73
N THR A 246 -17.59 4.56 12.44
CA THR A 246 -18.87 5.06 11.91
C THR A 246 -19.89 3.93 11.80
N VAL A 247 -21.15 4.31 11.59
CA VAL A 247 -22.28 3.37 11.41
C VAL A 247 -22.63 3.16 9.94
N ASP A 248 -22.38 4.16 9.08
CA ASP A 248 -22.89 4.22 7.71
C ASP A 248 -21.83 4.71 6.69
N SER A 249 -20.61 5.03 7.14
CA SER A 249 -19.57 5.61 6.29
C SER A 249 -18.39 4.66 6.12
N ARG A 250 -18.32 4.02 4.96
CA ARG A 250 -17.13 3.25 4.58
C ARG A 250 -15.98 4.17 4.12
N ARG A 251 -14.79 3.60 3.99
CA ARG A 251 -13.62 4.26 3.37
C ARG A 251 -13.04 3.39 2.27
N LEU A 252 -13.05 3.92 1.04
CA LEU A 252 -12.50 3.27 -0.14
C LEU A 252 -11.31 4.04 -0.72
N ALA A 253 -10.29 3.29 -1.12
CA ALA A 253 -9.09 3.83 -1.73
C ALA A 253 -8.36 2.79 -2.60
N ILE A 254 -7.40 3.25 -3.38
CA ILE A 254 -6.45 2.40 -4.11
C ILE A 254 -5.03 2.83 -3.79
N ASN A 255 -4.15 1.86 -3.59
CA ASN A 255 -2.71 2.10 -3.51
C ASN A 255 -2.02 1.59 -4.77
N PHE A 256 -1.19 2.43 -5.36
CA PHE A 256 -0.24 2.06 -6.41
C PHE A 256 1.14 1.93 -5.79
N ARG A 257 1.83 0.83 -6.04
CA ARG A 257 3.23 0.64 -5.62
C ARG A 257 4.12 0.78 -6.84
N ILE A 258 5.04 1.73 -6.77
CA ILE A 258 5.90 2.17 -7.85
C ILE A 258 7.34 1.96 -7.45
N THR A 259 8.12 1.36 -8.33
CA THR A 259 9.55 1.12 -8.15
C THR A 259 10.33 1.58 -9.38
N ILE A 260 11.65 1.60 -9.28
CA ILE A 260 12.55 1.85 -10.42
C ILE A 260 12.85 0.53 -11.16
N PRO A 261 13.07 0.55 -12.50
CA PRO A 261 13.28 -0.65 -13.31
C PRO A 261 14.44 -1.56 -12.86
N GLU A 262 15.44 -1.01 -12.19
CA GLU A 262 16.60 -1.75 -11.67
C GLU A 262 16.24 -2.61 -10.44
N THR A 263 15.07 -2.40 -9.84
CA THR A 263 14.56 -3.23 -8.74
C THR A 263 14.03 -4.54 -9.30
N LEU A 264 14.52 -5.66 -8.78
CA LEU A 264 14.01 -6.97 -9.20
C LEU A 264 12.65 -7.22 -8.54
N VAL A 265 11.62 -7.39 -9.36
CA VAL A 265 10.25 -7.69 -8.94
C VAL A 265 9.98 -9.18 -9.14
N TYR A 266 9.53 -9.87 -8.08
CA TYR A 266 9.22 -11.31 -8.05
C TYR A 266 10.30 -12.18 -8.70
N ARG A 267 11.57 -11.99 -8.31
CA ARG A 267 12.68 -12.80 -8.85
C ARG A 267 12.35 -14.29 -8.73
N ALA A 268 12.21 -14.96 -9.88
CA ALA A 268 12.07 -16.40 -9.91
C ALA A 268 13.32 -17.04 -9.30
N ILE A 269 13.14 -17.87 -8.27
CA ILE A 269 14.19 -18.83 -7.89
C ILE A 269 14.16 -19.87 -8.99
N VAL A 270 15.06 -19.76 -9.97
CA VAL A 270 15.37 -20.88 -10.85
C VAL A 270 15.87 -21.98 -9.92
N LYS A 271 15.08 -23.04 -9.73
CA LYS A 271 15.60 -24.26 -9.10
C LYS A 271 16.71 -24.73 -10.03
N SER A 272 17.97 -24.53 -9.66
CA SER A 272 19.07 -25.25 -10.28
C SER A 272 18.79 -26.73 -10.06
N GLY A 273 18.43 -27.44 -11.13
CA GLY A 273 18.27 -28.88 -11.09
C GLY A 273 19.60 -29.50 -10.66
N VAL A 274 19.56 -30.20 -9.54
CA VAL A 274 20.50 -31.26 -9.16
C VAL A 274 19.66 -32.45 -8.78
#